data_AF-A0A229UWC1-F1
#
_entry.id   AF-A0A229UWC1-F1
#
_cell.length_a   1.000
_cell.length_b   1.000
_cell.length_c   1.000
_cell.angle_alpha   90.00
_cell.angle_beta   90.00
_cell.angle_gamma   90.00
#
_symmetry.space_group_name_H-M   'P 1'
#
loop_
_entity.id
_entity.type
_entity.pdbx_description
1 polymer ?
#
loop_
_entity_poly.entity_id
_entity_poly.type
_entity_poly.pdbx_seq_one_letter_code
_entity_poly.pdbx_strand_id
1 'polypeptide(L)'
;MTATTLLTAEGTVTPSGSKSHITYTLHLHQDCHDLHVEFEYAPKKLEDEAESKRLIEAGLHQFNAGDNVRAYTDNWKAYLPLQNLLTISLDDETGFRGAAHRHDPVQHLVAGPDNASPGLIPGSFPRGQLRITISLHCIVTAQCRYKLHVWEGGSTS
;
A
#
# COMPACT_ATOMS: atom_id res chain seq x y z
N MET A 1 5.75 -11.39 27.46
CA MET A 1 5.41 -12.12 26.22
C MET A 1 6.00 -11.30 25.07
N THR A 2 6.85 -11.89 24.24
CA THR A 2 7.56 -11.15 23.17
C THR A 2 6.86 -11.38 21.85
N ALA A 3 6.43 -10.30 21.19
CA ALA A 3 6.02 -10.33 19.80
C ALA A 3 7.15 -10.91 18.93
N THR A 4 6.80 -11.77 17.97
CA THR A 4 7.79 -12.43 17.10
C THR A 4 7.80 -11.71 15.75
N THR A 5 8.93 -11.06 15.42
CA THR A 5 9.08 -10.44 14.10
C THR A 5 9.17 -11.52 13.03
N LEU A 6 8.31 -11.40 12.01
CA LEU A 6 8.24 -12.30 10.86
C LEU A 6 8.97 -11.73 9.65
N LEU A 7 8.87 -10.41 9.42
CA LEU A 7 9.50 -9.72 8.32
C LEU A 7 9.79 -8.26 8.68
N THR A 8 10.97 -7.77 8.30
CA THR A 8 11.26 -6.34 8.20
C THR A 8 11.82 -6.07 6.82
N ALA A 9 11.27 -5.07 6.12
CA ALA A 9 11.73 -4.68 4.82
C ALA A 9 11.61 -3.16 4.63
N GLU A 10 12.51 -2.60 3.83
CA GLU A 10 12.43 -1.23 3.37
C GLU A 10 12.83 -1.15 1.90
N GLY A 11 12.35 -0.11 1.21
CA GLY A 11 12.63 0.07 -0.20
C GLY A 11 12.37 1.48 -0.67
N THR A 12 12.86 1.78 -1.87
CA THR A 12 12.59 3.04 -2.58
C THR A 12 12.04 2.71 -3.96
N VAL A 13 10.91 3.31 -4.30
CA VAL A 13 10.25 3.18 -5.60
C VAL A 13 10.22 4.53 -6.31
N THR A 14 10.16 4.49 -7.63
CA THR A 14 10.15 5.66 -8.52
C THR A 14 8.89 5.65 -9.39
N PRO A 15 8.59 6.74 -10.14
CA PRO A 15 7.43 6.79 -11.03
C PRO A 15 7.32 5.62 -12.01
N SER A 16 8.44 5.06 -12.45
CA SER A 16 8.50 3.87 -13.32
C SER A 16 7.93 2.60 -12.69
N GLY A 17 7.82 2.54 -11.35
CA GLY A 17 7.19 1.44 -10.62
C GLY A 17 5.67 1.60 -10.48
N SER A 18 5.07 2.70 -10.95
CA SER A 18 3.62 2.87 -10.89
C SER A 18 2.89 1.74 -11.62
N LYS A 19 1.77 1.29 -11.05
CA LYS A 19 0.95 0.16 -11.52
C LYS A 19 1.69 -1.19 -11.50
N SER A 20 2.62 -1.38 -10.56
CA SER A 20 3.30 -2.65 -10.31
C SER A 20 3.14 -3.12 -8.86
N HIS A 21 3.69 -4.30 -8.56
CA HIS A 21 3.59 -4.94 -7.26
C HIS A 21 4.97 -5.36 -6.74
N ILE A 22 5.16 -5.26 -5.43
CA ILE A 22 6.29 -5.85 -4.70
C ILE A 22 5.70 -6.88 -3.74
N THR A 23 6.09 -8.14 -3.88
CA THR A 23 5.58 -9.23 -3.03
C THR A 23 6.70 -9.81 -2.19
N TYR A 24 6.50 -9.82 -0.87
CA TYR A 24 7.32 -10.55 0.09
C TYR A 24 6.61 -11.86 0.44
N THR A 25 7.29 -12.97 0.22
CA THR A 25 6.79 -14.31 0.56
C THR A 25 7.67 -14.89 1.67
N LEU A 26 7.05 -15.30 2.76
CA LEU A 26 7.69 -16.01 3.87
C LEU A 26 6.95 -17.30 4.17
N HIS A 27 7.63 -18.21 4.89
CA HIS A 27 7.05 -19.46 5.36
C HIS A 27 6.79 -19.38 6.87
N LEU A 28 5.53 -19.45 7.27
CA LEU A 28 5.13 -19.61 8.66
C LEU A 28 5.39 -21.05 9.09
N HIS A 29 6.19 -21.25 10.14
CA HIS A 29 6.54 -22.58 10.65
C HIS A 29 5.45 -23.20 11.54
N GLN A 30 4.52 -22.38 11.99
CA GLN A 30 3.34 -22.70 12.80
C GLN A 30 2.19 -21.78 12.40
N ASP A 31 0.99 -22.05 12.89
CA ASP A 31 -0.14 -21.14 12.69
C ASP A 31 0.16 -19.79 13.36
N CYS A 32 -0.11 -18.70 12.65
CA CYS A 32 -0.01 -17.34 13.16
C CYS A 32 -1.42 -16.86 13.52
N HIS A 33 -1.68 -16.69 14.81
CA HIS A 33 -3.04 -16.38 15.28
C HIS A 33 -3.37 -14.90 15.15
N ASP A 34 -2.41 -14.01 15.41
CA ASP A 34 -2.64 -12.56 15.43
C ASP A 34 -1.55 -11.87 14.62
N LEU A 35 -1.81 -11.63 13.34
CA LEU A 35 -0.86 -11.01 12.42
C LEU A 35 -0.99 -9.49 12.50
N HIS A 36 0.12 -8.82 12.76
CA HIS A 36 0.23 -7.38 12.74
C HIS A 36 1.15 -6.92 11.61
N VAL A 37 0.78 -5.81 10.98
CA VAL A 37 1.54 -5.17 9.92
C VAL A 37 1.61 -3.67 10.18
N GLU A 38 2.82 -3.16 10.33
CA GLU A 38 3.12 -1.74 10.20
C GLU A 38 3.66 -1.49 8.80
N PHE A 39 2.99 -0.57 8.10
CA PHE A 39 3.40 -0.13 6.78
C PHE A 39 3.41 1.38 6.75
N GLU A 40 4.54 1.95 6.36
CA GLU A 40 4.66 3.38 6.15
C GLU A 40 5.29 3.71 4.80
N TYR A 41 4.89 4.82 4.18
CA TYR A 41 5.57 5.33 3.01
C TYR A 41 5.58 6.86 2.94
N ALA A 42 6.64 7.42 2.36
CA ALA A 42 6.83 8.86 2.23
C ALA A 42 7.70 9.23 1.01
N PRO A 43 7.51 10.42 0.42
CA PRO A 43 6.49 11.43 0.74
C PRO A 43 5.10 11.00 0.28
N LYS A 44 4.04 11.49 0.94
CA LYS A 44 2.64 11.23 0.54
C LYS A 44 2.18 12.15 -0.60
N LYS A 45 2.64 13.39 -0.60
CA LYS A 45 2.23 14.44 -1.54
C LYS A 45 3.39 14.85 -2.43
N LEU A 46 3.08 15.24 -3.66
CA LEU A 46 4.00 16.00 -4.50
C LEU A 46 3.83 17.49 -4.16
N GLU A 47 4.86 18.09 -3.58
CA GLU A 47 4.84 19.51 -3.18
C GLU A 47 5.26 20.46 -4.32
N ASP A 48 5.91 19.94 -5.37
CA ASP A 48 6.30 20.72 -6.53
C ASP A 48 5.06 21.06 -7.38
N GLU A 49 4.62 22.32 -7.32
CA GLU A 49 3.44 22.81 -8.05
C GLU A 49 3.64 22.74 -9.57
N ALA A 50 4.85 23.02 -10.07
CA ALA A 50 5.14 23.02 -11.50
C ALA A 50 5.10 21.59 -12.05
N GLU A 51 5.69 20.63 -11.33
CA GLU A 51 5.62 19.21 -11.67
C GLU A 51 4.20 18.67 -11.53
N SER A 52 3.46 19.08 -10.48
CA SER A 52 2.05 18.70 -10.31
C SER A 52 1.20 19.15 -11.48
N LYS A 53 1.36 20.42 -11.91
CA LYS A 53 0.70 20.95 -13.09
C LYS A 53 1.03 20.12 -14.33
N ARG A 54 2.32 19.87 -14.59
CA ARG A 54 2.78 19.07 -15.73
C ARG A 54 2.13 17.68 -15.77
N LEU A 55 2.07 17.00 -14.63
CA LEU A 55 1.47 15.66 -14.52
C LEU A 55 -0.05 15.69 -14.71
N ILE A 56 -0.75 16.68 -14.14
CA ILE A 56 -2.20 16.85 -14.30
C ILE A 56 -2.55 17.12 -15.75
N GLU A 57 -1.86 18.06 -16.39
CA GLU A 57 -2.07 18.38 -17.80
C GLU A 57 -1.85 17.15 -18.69
N ALA A 58 -0.73 16.43 -18.49
CA ALA A 58 -0.45 15.20 -19.21
C ALA A 58 -1.56 14.14 -19.04
N GLY A 59 -2.05 13.95 -17.81
CA GLY A 59 -3.16 13.04 -17.52
C GLY A 59 -4.46 13.45 -18.22
N LEU A 60 -4.84 14.72 -18.12
CA LEU A 60 -6.05 15.26 -18.78
C LEU A 60 -5.97 15.09 -20.30
N HIS A 61 -4.82 15.36 -20.91
CA HIS A 61 -4.60 15.14 -22.34
C HIS A 61 -4.71 13.67 -22.75
N GLN A 62 -4.20 12.76 -21.92
CA GLN A 62 -4.21 11.32 -22.21
C GLN A 62 -5.63 10.72 -22.16
N PHE A 63 -6.49 11.17 -21.23
CA PHE A 63 -7.79 10.55 -20.97
C PHE A 63 -8.99 11.31 -21.56
N ASN A 64 -8.85 12.58 -21.95
CA ASN A 64 -9.94 13.40 -22.50
C ASN A 64 -9.78 13.75 -23.98
N ALA A 65 -9.33 12.79 -24.80
CA ALA A 65 -9.20 12.97 -26.26
C ALA A 65 -10.59 13.09 -26.93
N GLY A 66 -11.22 14.27 -26.86
CA GLY A 66 -12.49 14.53 -27.55
C GLY A 66 -13.10 15.90 -27.27
N ASP A 67 -13.21 16.30 -26.00
CA ASP A 67 -13.98 17.50 -25.63
C ASP A 67 -13.22 18.40 -24.63
N ASN A 68 -13.09 19.67 -25.00
CA ASN A 68 -12.75 20.79 -24.11
C ASN A 68 -11.55 20.59 -23.16
N VAL A 69 -10.46 19.97 -23.62
CA VAL A 69 -9.22 19.86 -22.83
C VAL A 69 -8.82 21.21 -22.22
N ARG A 70 -8.95 22.31 -22.98
CA ARG A 70 -8.70 23.69 -22.51
C ARG A 70 -9.48 24.06 -21.24
N ALA A 71 -10.76 23.71 -21.15
CA ALA A 71 -11.58 24.03 -19.98
C ALA A 71 -11.12 23.28 -18.72
N TYR A 72 -10.56 22.08 -18.88
CA TYR A 72 -9.97 21.32 -17.78
C TYR A 72 -8.56 21.80 -17.43
N THR A 73 -7.77 22.25 -18.40
CA THR A 73 -6.44 22.83 -18.16
C THR A 73 -6.51 24.13 -17.36
N ASP A 74 -7.53 24.96 -17.61
CA ASP A 74 -7.71 26.24 -16.91
C ASP A 74 -8.01 26.07 -15.41
N ASN A 75 -8.59 24.93 -15.00
CA ASN A 75 -8.89 24.60 -13.60
C ASN A 75 -8.10 23.40 -13.08
N TRP A 76 -6.86 23.21 -13.54
CA TRP A 76 -6.01 22.09 -13.14
C TRP A 76 -5.79 21.98 -11.61
N LYS A 77 -5.88 23.11 -10.89
CA LYS A 77 -5.73 23.14 -9.42
C LYS A 77 -6.80 22.34 -8.68
N ALA A 78 -7.95 22.06 -9.30
CA ALA A 78 -8.99 21.19 -8.73
C ALA A 78 -8.54 19.73 -8.53
N TYR A 79 -7.43 19.31 -9.17
CA TYR A 79 -6.87 17.97 -9.05
C TYR A 79 -5.73 17.88 -8.01
N LEU A 80 -5.46 18.97 -7.28
CA LEU A 80 -4.48 18.98 -6.20
C LEU A 80 -5.07 18.49 -4.86
N PRO A 81 -4.23 17.94 -3.96
CA PRO A 81 -2.82 17.59 -4.18
C PRO A 81 -2.67 16.27 -4.93
N LEU A 82 -1.63 16.16 -5.78
CA LEU A 82 -1.21 14.85 -6.28
C LEU A 82 -0.53 14.05 -5.16
N GLN A 83 -0.85 12.76 -5.08
CA GLN A 83 -0.40 11.89 -4.00
C GLN A 83 0.16 10.57 -4.50
N ASN A 84 1.18 10.09 -3.81
CA ASN A 84 1.59 8.70 -3.89
C ASN A 84 0.53 7.81 -3.25
N LEU A 85 0.26 6.66 -3.87
CA LEU A 85 -0.67 5.66 -3.34
C LEU A 85 -0.04 4.28 -3.40
N LEU A 86 0.28 3.74 -2.23
CA LEU A 86 0.69 2.37 -2.01
C LEU A 86 -0.33 1.70 -1.08
N THR A 87 -0.70 0.47 -1.38
CA THR A 87 -1.66 -0.30 -0.57
C THR A 87 -1.12 -1.70 -0.28
N ILE A 88 -1.65 -2.35 0.76
CA ILE A 88 -1.22 -3.68 1.20
C ILE A 88 -2.34 -4.69 0.96
N SER A 89 -1.99 -5.85 0.42
CA SER A 89 -2.82 -7.05 0.47
C SER A 89 -2.07 -8.21 1.10
N LEU A 90 -2.84 -9.15 1.64
CA LEU A 90 -2.35 -10.35 2.28
C LEU A 90 -2.93 -11.58 1.57
N ASP A 91 -2.10 -12.60 1.41
CA ASP A 91 -2.50 -13.93 0.96
C ASP A 91 -1.82 -14.97 1.85
N ASP A 92 -2.50 -16.08 2.13
CA ASP A 92 -1.92 -17.22 2.82
C ASP A 92 -1.95 -18.49 1.95
N GLU A 93 -1.61 -19.64 2.55
CA GLU A 93 -1.62 -20.94 1.87
C GLU A 93 -3.01 -21.32 1.31
N THR A 94 -4.08 -20.74 1.85
CA THR A 94 -5.47 -20.96 1.41
C THR A 94 -5.97 -19.91 0.42
N GLY A 95 -5.24 -18.80 0.24
CA GLY A 95 -5.50 -17.80 -0.76
C GLY A 95 -5.63 -16.39 -0.19
N PHE A 96 -6.47 -15.57 -0.82
CA PHE A 96 -6.57 -14.14 -0.53
C PHE A 96 -7.16 -13.86 0.87
N ARG A 97 -6.44 -13.05 1.66
CA ARG A 97 -6.80 -12.64 3.03
C ARG A 97 -7.22 -11.18 3.15
N GLY A 98 -7.39 -10.52 2.01
CA GLY A 98 -7.92 -9.16 1.94
C GLY A 98 -6.89 -8.12 1.52
N ALA A 99 -7.39 -6.92 1.23
CA ALA A 99 -6.61 -5.78 0.83
C ALA A 99 -7.02 -4.53 1.61
N ALA A 100 -6.07 -3.95 2.32
CA ALA A 100 -6.22 -2.68 3.02
C ALA A 100 -5.92 -1.54 2.04
N HIS A 101 -6.92 -1.13 1.26
CA HIS A 101 -6.84 0.01 0.36
C HIS A 101 -6.96 1.34 1.10
N ARG A 102 -5.98 1.64 1.96
CA ARG A 102 -5.97 2.87 2.76
C ARG A 102 -5.17 3.97 2.07
N HIS A 103 -5.68 5.19 2.17
CA HIS A 103 -4.96 6.39 1.71
C HIS A 103 -3.92 6.87 2.71
N ASP A 104 -4.06 6.53 3.99
CA ASP A 104 -3.12 6.94 5.03
C ASP A 104 -1.72 6.37 4.72
N PRO A 105 -0.67 7.21 4.64
CA PRO A 105 0.69 6.74 4.43
C PRO A 105 1.25 5.96 5.60
N VAL A 106 0.64 6.01 6.80
CA VAL A 106 1.04 5.22 7.96
C VAL A 106 -0.13 4.30 8.34
N GLN A 107 0.11 3.00 8.28
CA GLN A 107 -0.91 1.98 8.42
C GLN A 107 -0.49 0.99 9.48
N HIS A 108 -1.37 0.79 10.45
CA HIS A 108 -1.32 -0.34 11.36
C HIS A 108 -2.50 -1.26 11.02
N LEU A 109 -2.19 -2.46 10.54
CA LEU A 109 -3.16 -3.48 10.16
C LEU A 109 -3.04 -4.67 11.09
N VAL A 110 -4.18 -5.22 11.48
CA VAL A 110 -4.27 -6.40 12.34
C VAL A 110 -5.22 -7.39 11.67
N ALA A 111 -4.88 -8.67 11.71
CA ALA A 111 -5.77 -9.76 11.31
C ALA A 111 -5.55 -10.96 12.23
N GLY A 112 -6.59 -11.28 13.00
CA GLY A 112 -6.63 -12.45 13.88
C GLY A 112 -8.00 -13.13 13.87
N PRO A 113 -8.28 -14.08 14.78
CA PRO A 113 -9.45 -14.94 14.69
C PRO A 113 -10.75 -14.17 14.91
N ASP A 114 -10.74 -13.24 15.88
CA ASP A 114 -11.94 -12.52 16.32
C ASP A 114 -12.09 -11.13 15.68
N ASN A 115 -11.00 -10.57 15.15
CA ASN A 115 -10.99 -9.22 14.62
C ASN A 115 -10.00 -9.07 13.47
N ALA A 116 -10.37 -8.24 12.49
CA ALA A 116 -9.47 -7.81 11.44
C ALA A 116 -9.72 -6.35 11.08
N SER A 117 -8.65 -5.67 10.67
CA SER A 117 -8.71 -4.33 10.10
C SER A 117 -9.63 -4.29 8.87
N PRO A 118 -10.41 -3.21 8.66
CA PRO A 118 -11.25 -3.08 7.47
C PRO A 118 -10.49 -3.36 6.17
N GLY A 119 -11.07 -4.22 5.33
CA GLY A 119 -10.46 -4.71 4.09
C GLY A 119 -9.74 -6.06 4.22
N LEU A 120 -9.46 -6.51 5.44
CA LEU A 120 -8.88 -7.83 5.73
C LEU A 120 -9.94 -8.83 6.20
N ILE A 121 -9.69 -10.12 5.97
CA ILE A 121 -10.57 -11.22 6.36
C ILE A 121 -10.08 -11.80 7.71
N PRO A 122 -10.94 -11.81 8.76
CA PRO A 122 -10.62 -12.44 10.04
C PRO A 122 -10.29 -13.93 9.89
N GLY A 123 -9.44 -14.43 10.79
CA GLY A 123 -8.98 -15.81 10.85
C GLY A 123 -7.49 -15.92 11.15
N SER A 124 -7.07 -17.05 11.72
CA SER A 124 -5.64 -17.36 11.83
C SER A 124 -5.02 -17.58 10.45
N PHE A 125 -3.72 -17.35 10.33
CA PHE A 125 -2.93 -17.67 9.15
C PHE A 125 -2.32 -19.06 9.37
N PRO A 126 -2.61 -20.06 8.52
CA PRO A 126 -2.10 -21.40 8.73
C PRO A 126 -0.59 -21.46 8.52
N ARG A 127 0.06 -22.45 9.13
CA ARG A 127 1.41 -22.87 8.75
C ARG A 127 1.48 -23.03 7.22
N GLY A 128 2.45 -22.39 6.58
CA GLY A 128 2.54 -22.35 5.13
C GLY A 128 3.05 -21.02 4.61
N GLN A 129 2.74 -20.69 3.37
CA GLN A 129 3.11 -19.41 2.78
C GLN A 129 2.25 -18.28 3.35
N LEU A 130 2.91 -17.18 3.66
CA LEU A 130 2.30 -15.87 3.84
C LEU A 130 2.91 -14.94 2.80
N ARG A 131 2.06 -14.26 2.03
CA ARG A 131 2.47 -13.24 1.06
C ARG A 131 1.93 -11.89 1.48
N ILE A 132 2.81 -10.91 1.51
CA ILE A 132 2.48 -9.49 1.70
C ILE A 132 2.79 -8.78 0.40
N THR A 133 1.78 -8.23 -0.24
CA THR A 133 1.93 -7.53 -1.51
C THR A 133 1.70 -6.04 -1.32
N ILE A 134 2.71 -5.25 -1.69
CA ILE A 134 2.63 -3.80 -1.80
C ILE A 134 2.23 -3.46 -3.24
N SER A 135 1.06 -2.88 -3.42
CA SER A 135 0.57 -2.41 -4.73
C SER A 135 0.91 -0.94 -4.93
N LEU A 136 1.76 -0.65 -5.91
CA LEU A 136 2.22 0.70 -6.23
C LEU A 136 1.26 1.38 -7.19
N HIS A 137 0.07 1.78 -6.75
CA HIS A 137 -0.97 2.33 -7.65
C HIS A 137 -0.48 3.55 -8.43
N CYS A 138 0.18 4.49 -7.74
CA CYS A 138 0.70 5.70 -8.36
C CYS A 138 1.87 6.25 -7.55
N ILE A 139 2.98 6.55 -8.24
CA ILE A 139 4.15 7.24 -7.69
C ILE A 139 4.36 8.53 -8.50
N VAL A 140 4.02 9.67 -7.90
CA VAL A 140 4.07 11.01 -8.51
C VAL A 140 5.30 11.81 -8.08
N THR A 141 6.01 11.36 -7.05
CA THR A 141 7.28 11.98 -6.61
C THR A 141 8.47 11.27 -7.22
N ALA A 142 9.62 11.96 -7.32
CA ALA A 142 10.85 11.38 -7.89
C ALA A 142 11.26 10.07 -7.20
N GLN A 143 11.07 9.99 -5.88
CA GLN A 143 11.25 8.80 -5.07
C GLN A 143 10.15 8.73 -4.00
N CYS A 144 9.71 7.52 -3.67
CA CYS A 144 8.85 7.20 -2.54
C CYS A 144 9.48 6.03 -1.78
N ARG A 145 9.77 6.23 -0.50
CA ARG A 145 10.36 5.20 0.37
C ARG A 145 9.27 4.54 1.17
N TYR A 146 9.38 3.24 1.39
CA TYR A 146 8.48 2.51 2.28
C TYR A 146 9.26 1.73 3.33
N LYS A 147 8.59 1.47 4.45
CA LYS A 147 8.98 0.48 5.44
C LYS A 147 7.82 -0.46 5.72
N LEU A 148 8.15 -1.72 5.93
CA LEU A 148 7.23 -2.80 6.23
C LEU A 148 7.78 -3.57 7.43
N HIS A 149 6.98 -3.70 8.47
CA HIS A 149 7.26 -4.58 9.59
C HIS A 149 6.05 -5.47 9.82
N VAL A 150 6.28 -6.77 9.90
CA VAL A 150 5.26 -7.79 10.11
C VAL A 150 5.67 -8.62 11.30
N TRP A 151 4.75 -8.83 12.24
CA TRP A 151 4.99 -9.64 13.42
C TRP A 151 3.73 -10.41 13.85
N GLU A 152 3.96 -11.48 14.61
CA GLU A 152 2.90 -12.18 15.32
C GLU A 152 2.73 -11.58 16.72
N GLY A 153 1.50 -11.20 17.07
CA GLY A 153 1.11 -10.74 18.40
C GLY A 153 1.22 -11.86 19.44
N GLY A 154 1.54 -11.50 20.68
CA GLY A 154 1.58 -12.49 21.77
C GLY A 154 0.17 -12.93 22.15
N SER A 155 -0.13 -14.23 22.13
CA SER A 155 -1.42 -14.75 22.58
C SER A 155 -1.62 -14.46 24.08
N THR A 156 -2.71 -13.78 24.43
CA THR A 156 -3.25 -13.83 25.79
C THR A 156 -3.99 -15.15 25.95
N SER A 157 -3.32 -16.13 26.56
CA SER A 157 -3.96 -17.33 27.13
C SER A 157 -4.90 -16.98 28.26
#